data_AF-A0A2S6QWU6-F1
#
_entry.id   AF-A0A2S6QWU6-F1
#
_cell.length_a   1.000
_cell.length_b   1.000
_cell.length_c   1.000
_cell.angle_alpha   90.00
_cell.angle_beta   90.00
_cell.angle_gamma   90.00
#
_symmetry.space_group_name_H-M   'P 1'
#
loop_
_entity.id
_entity.type
_entity.pdbx_description
1 polymer ?
#
loop_
_entity_poly.entity_id
_entity_poly.type
_entity_poly.pdbx_seq_one_letter_code
_entity_poly.pdbx_strand_id
1 'polypeptide(L)'
;MARDQSGGRWRKAGARRGSSVPPKKSKALWRAIRLLAYWGLVISVWASVVLAGVMAYYAYDLPNPTALGVDYRAPGVTLLAADGAVLGTAGPVHAEPVTLDELPVVLPRAVLATEDRRFYLHG
;
A
#
# COMPACT_ATOMS: atom_id res chain seq x y z
N MET A 1 74.74 -66.73 34.34
CA MET A 1 73.41 -66.83 34.97
C MET A 1 73.03 -65.45 35.49
N ALA A 2 72.03 -64.84 34.86
CA ALA A 2 71.71 -63.42 34.97
C ALA A 2 70.84 -63.12 36.20
N ARG A 3 71.06 -61.95 36.80
CA ARG A 3 70.28 -61.37 37.89
C ARG A 3 68.94 -60.89 37.36
N ASP A 4 67.85 -61.36 37.97
CA ASP A 4 66.50 -60.83 37.79
C ASP A 4 66.41 -59.44 38.46
N GLN A 5 66.16 -58.42 37.63
CA GLN A 5 65.60 -57.14 38.04
C GLN A 5 64.47 -56.80 37.06
N SER A 6 63.23 -56.81 37.53
CA SER A 6 62.21 -55.83 37.13
C SER A 6 61.08 -55.87 38.14
N GLY A 7 60.82 -54.82 38.92
CA GLY A 7 60.53 -53.49 38.43
C GLY A 7 59.02 -53.33 38.34
N GLY A 8 58.37 -53.21 39.50
CA GLY A 8 56.95 -52.96 39.58
C GLY A 8 56.56 -51.64 38.89
N ARG A 9 55.44 -51.66 38.17
CA ARG A 9 54.65 -50.45 37.94
C ARG A 9 53.22 -50.80 37.56
N TRP A 10 52.35 -50.67 38.54
CA TRP A 10 50.91 -50.73 38.40
C TRP A 10 50.44 -49.71 37.34
N ARG A 11 49.79 -50.20 36.28
CA ARG A 11 49.09 -49.37 35.30
C ARG A 11 47.80 -48.84 35.93
N LYS A 12 47.82 -47.61 36.45
CA LYS A 12 46.58 -46.85 36.69
C LYS A 12 46.09 -46.31 35.35
N ALA A 13 44.95 -46.84 34.91
CA ALA A 13 44.20 -46.35 33.77
C ALA A 13 43.93 -44.85 33.92
N GLY A 14 44.46 -44.06 32.99
CA GLY A 14 44.16 -42.64 32.88
C GLY A 14 42.74 -42.45 32.35
N ALA A 15 41.78 -42.38 33.27
CA ALA A 15 40.45 -41.84 32.97
C ALA A 15 40.59 -40.32 32.75
N ARG A 16 40.95 -39.92 31.53
CA ARG A 16 40.78 -38.54 31.07
C ARG A 16 39.27 -38.30 30.94
N ARG A 17 38.64 -37.83 32.03
CA ARG A 17 37.33 -37.18 31.96
C ARG A 17 37.49 -35.93 31.09
N GLY A 18 37.18 -36.06 29.80
CA GLY A 18 36.94 -34.92 28.93
C GLY A 18 35.80 -34.12 29.52
N SER A 19 36.10 -32.93 30.00
CA SER A 19 35.09 -31.96 30.42
C SER A 19 34.24 -31.61 29.20
N SER A 20 32.99 -32.04 29.23
CA SER A 20 31.96 -31.52 28.33
C SER A 20 31.72 -30.05 28.69
N VAL A 21 32.47 -29.14 28.08
CA VAL A 21 32.18 -27.70 28.14
C VAL A 21 30.83 -27.49 27.45
N PRO A 22 29.77 -27.05 28.15
CA PRO A 22 28.50 -26.79 27.49
C PRO A 22 28.67 -25.63 26.51
N PRO A 23 28.00 -25.64 25.36
CA PRO A 23 28.27 -24.70 24.30
C PRO A 23 27.78 -23.31 24.72
N LYS A 24 28.63 -22.28 24.57
CA LYS A 24 28.33 -20.85 24.75
C LYS A 24 27.35 -20.34 23.67
N LYS A 25 26.18 -20.97 23.51
CA LYS A 25 25.19 -20.64 22.46
C LYS A 25 24.49 -19.30 22.69
N SER A 26 24.38 -18.84 23.94
CA SER A 26 23.66 -17.60 24.28
C SER A 26 24.27 -16.34 23.66
N LYS A 27 25.60 -16.22 23.62
CA LYS A 27 26.27 -15.06 23.01
C LYS A 27 26.16 -15.05 21.48
N ALA A 28 26.11 -16.21 20.84
CA ALA A 28 25.95 -16.32 19.39
C ALA A 28 24.53 -15.92 18.97
N LEU A 29 23.51 -16.37 19.72
CA LEU A 29 22.12 -15.98 19.48
C LEU A 29 21.91 -14.47 19.66
N TRP A 30 22.45 -13.88 20.74
CA TRP A 30 22.38 -12.44 20.96
C TRP A 30 23.08 -11.63 19.86
N ARG A 31 24.20 -12.11 19.32
CA ARG A 31 24.87 -11.48 18.15
C ARG A 31 24.02 -11.56 16.89
N ALA A 32 23.38 -12.70 16.64
CA ALA A 32 22.49 -12.88 15.49
C ALA A 32 21.27 -11.95 15.57
N ILE A 33 20.62 -11.86 16.73
CA ILE A 33 19.50 -10.94 16.97
C ILE A 33 19.94 -9.49 16.75
N ARG A 34 21.11 -9.09 17.27
CA ARG A 34 21.61 -7.71 17.09
C ARG A 34 21.91 -7.39 15.63
N LEU A 35 22.45 -8.37 14.89
CA LEU A 35 22.73 -8.23 13.46
C LEU A 35 21.43 -8.11 12.65
N LEU A 36 20.44 -8.95 12.95
CA LEU A 36 19.12 -8.90 12.32
C LEU A 36 18.39 -7.59 12.63
N ALA A 37 18.43 -7.13 13.88
CA ALA A 37 17.82 -5.85 14.26
C ALA A 37 18.49 -4.67 13.54
N TYR A 38 19.82 -4.67 13.44
CA TYR A 38 20.55 -3.64 12.71
C TYR A 38 20.21 -3.64 11.22
N TRP A 39 20.28 -4.80 10.56
CA TRP A 39 19.96 -4.90 9.13
C TRP A 39 18.47 -4.65 8.86
N GLY A 40 17.58 -5.04 9.77
CA GLY A 40 16.16 -4.73 9.70
C GLY A 40 15.91 -3.22 9.74
N LEU A 41 16.60 -2.50 10.62
CA LEU A 41 16.54 -1.03 10.67
C LEU A 41 17.07 -0.41 9.36
N VAL A 42 18.21 -0.88 8.87
CA VAL A 42 18.81 -0.38 7.61
C VAL A 42 17.88 -0.61 6.43
N ILE A 43 17.32 -1.81 6.28
CA ILE A 43 16.34 -2.14 5.25
C ILE A 43 15.09 -1.27 5.40
N SER A 44 14.59 -1.06 6.62
CA SER A 44 13.44 -0.21 6.86
C SER A 44 13.66 1.24 6.41
N VAL A 45 14.86 1.79 6.64
CA VAL A 45 15.22 3.15 6.19
C VAL A 45 15.30 3.22 4.68
N TRP A 46 15.95 2.25 4.03
CA TRP A 46 16.01 2.23 2.57
C TRP A 46 14.64 2.00 1.93
N ALA A 47 13.83 1.11 2.51
CA ALA A 47 12.46 0.85 2.06
C ALA A 47 11.58 2.10 2.17
N SER A 48 11.71 2.90 3.25
CA SER A 48 10.94 4.14 3.37
C SER A 48 11.39 5.19 2.35
N VAL A 49 12.69 5.29 2.05
CA VAL A 49 13.19 6.18 0.98
C VAL A 49 12.64 5.78 -0.38
N VAL A 50 12.67 4.48 -0.71
CA VAL A 50 12.10 3.96 -1.96
C VAL A 50 10.59 4.23 -2.02
N LEU A 51 9.86 3.95 -0.93
CA LEU A 51 8.42 4.18 -0.85
C LEU A 51 8.07 5.66 -1.04
N ALA A 52 8.83 6.57 -0.41
CA ALA A 52 8.67 8.00 -0.58
C ALA A 52 8.93 8.44 -2.03
N GLY A 53 9.96 7.87 -2.68
CA GLY A 53 10.24 8.12 -4.09
C GLY A 53 9.12 7.66 -5.01
N VAL A 54 8.54 6.47 -4.75
CA VAL A 54 7.38 5.96 -5.50
C VAL A 54 6.16 6.85 -5.31
N MET A 55 5.87 7.24 -4.06
CA MET A 55 4.78 8.18 -3.77
C MET A 55 4.97 9.51 -4.49
N ALA A 56 6.18 10.08 -4.46
CA ALA A 56 6.51 11.31 -5.17
C ALA A 56 6.38 11.16 -6.69
N TYR A 57 6.81 10.02 -7.26
CA TYR A 57 6.65 9.73 -8.68
C TYR A 57 5.18 9.73 -9.12
N TYR A 58 4.31 9.05 -8.37
CA TYR A 58 2.88 9.07 -8.67
C TYR A 58 2.23 10.43 -8.38
N ALA A 59 2.66 11.13 -7.33
CA ALA A 59 2.14 12.44 -6.96
C ALA A 59 2.58 13.56 -7.91
N TYR A 60 3.66 13.39 -8.68
CA TYR A 60 4.20 14.41 -9.56
C TYR A 60 3.23 14.81 -10.67
N ASP A 61 2.56 13.83 -11.26
CA ASP A 61 1.59 14.05 -12.34
C ASP A 61 0.13 14.13 -11.85
N LEU A 62 -0.09 14.19 -10.52
CA LEU A 62 -1.45 14.28 -10.00
C LEU A 62 -2.09 15.61 -10.43
N PRO A 63 -3.22 15.58 -11.17
CA PRO A 63 -3.95 16.78 -11.51
C PRO A 63 -4.36 17.51 -10.24
N ASN A 64 -4.38 18.85 -10.28
CA ASN A 64 -4.75 19.65 -9.14
C ASN A 64 -6.15 19.24 -8.63
N PRO A 65 -6.28 18.73 -7.38
CA PRO A 65 -7.56 18.24 -6.87
C PRO A 65 -8.61 19.34 -6.75
N THR A 66 -8.20 20.62 -6.74
CA THR A 66 -9.14 21.75 -6.79
C THR A 66 -9.89 21.85 -8.12
N ALA A 67 -9.37 21.28 -9.21
CA ALA A 67 -10.08 21.22 -10.50
C ALA A 67 -11.31 20.29 -10.46
N LEU A 68 -11.39 19.37 -9.49
CA LEU A 68 -12.55 18.50 -9.29
C LEU A 68 -13.71 19.21 -8.56
N GLY A 69 -13.43 20.32 -7.87
CA GLY A 69 -14.44 21.13 -7.17
C GLY A 69 -15.02 22.25 -8.02
N VAL A 70 -14.39 22.56 -9.15
CA VAL A 70 -14.92 23.54 -10.10
C VAL A 70 -15.74 22.77 -11.12
N ASP A 71 -17.05 22.75 -10.94
CA ASP A 71 -18.00 22.49 -12.03
C ASP A 71 -17.82 23.61 -13.07
N TYR A 72 -16.73 23.56 -13.86
CA TYR A 72 -16.53 24.45 -14.98
C TYR A 72 -17.47 23.99 -16.10
N ARG A 73 -18.75 24.29 -15.91
CA ARG A 73 -19.75 24.28 -16.97
C ARG A 73 -19.56 25.56 -17.74
N ALA A 74 -18.80 25.50 -18.83
CA ALA A 74 -18.67 26.64 -19.73
C ALA A 74 -20.10 27.09 -20.13
N PRO A 75 -20.49 28.35 -19.84
CA PRO A 75 -21.85 28.78 -20.09
C PRO A 75 -22.12 28.80 -21.59
N GLY A 76 -23.23 28.18 -22.00
CA GLY A 76 -23.75 28.35 -23.35
C GLY A 76 -24.15 29.81 -23.58
N VAL A 77 -23.79 30.37 -24.73
CA VAL A 77 -24.20 31.73 -25.12
C VAL A 77 -25.37 31.65 -26.11
N THR A 78 -26.36 32.53 -25.93
CA THR A 78 -27.48 32.68 -26.87
C THR A 78 -27.28 33.96 -27.66
N LEU A 79 -27.22 33.86 -28.98
CA LEU A 79 -27.12 35.00 -29.89
C LEU A 79 -28.53 35.55 -30.16
N LEU A 80 -28.73 36.82 -29.88
CA LEU A 80 -30.00 37.53 -30.07
C LEU A 80 -29.85 38.58 -31.18
N ALA A 81 -30.88 38.74 -32.00
CA ALA A 81 -31.03 39.86 -32.92
C ALA A 81 -31.43 41.14 -32.17
N ALA A 82 -31.35 42.29 -32.84
CA ALA A 82 -31.67 43.60 -32.22
C ALA A 82 -33.13 43.72 -31.76
N ASP A 83 -34.03 42.92 -32.31
CA ASP A 83 -35.43 42.80 -31.92
C ASP A 83 -35.68 41.74 -30.81
N GLY A 84 -34.62 41.09 -30.33
CA GLY A 84 -34.69 40.02 -29.33
C GLY A 84 -34.94 38.62 -29.88
N ALA A 85 -35.02 38.43 -31.20
CA ALA A 85 -35.19 37.09 -31.79
C ALA A 85 -33.93 36.24 -31.60
N VAL A 86 -34.09 34.96 -31.25
CA VAL A 86 -32.97 34.02 -31.08
C VAL A 86 -32.41 33.62 -32.45
N LEU A 87 -31.15 33.96 -32.70
CA LEU A 87 -30.41 33.59 -33.91
C LEU A 87 -29.72 32.23 -33.79
N GLY A 88 -29.38 31.82 -32.56
CA GLY A 88 -28.79 30.51 -32.28
C GLY A 88 -28.10 30.45 -30.91
N THR A 89 -27.71 29.25 -30.50
CA THR A 89 -26.95 29.01 -29.26
C THR A 89 -25.60 28.38 -29.59
N ALA A 90 -24.55 28.75 -28.84
CA ALA A 90 -23.21 28.20 -28.98
C ALA A 90 -22.63 27.78 -27.63
N GLY A 91 -21.95 26.64 -27.60
CA GLY A 91 -21.37 26.05 -26.38
C GLY A 91 -22.19 24.88 -25.83
N PRO A 92 -21.70 24.23 -24.76
CA PRO A 92 -22.39 23.11 -24.12
C PRO A 92 -23.69 23.59 -23.48
N VAL A 93 -24.80 22.96 -23.86
CA VAL A 93 -26.10 23.18 -23.20
C VAL A 93 -26.16 22.27 -22.00
N HIS A 94 -26.16 22.85 -20.81
CA HIS A 94 -26.42 22.13 -19.58
C HIS A 94 -27.90 22.26 -19.24
N ALA A 95 -28.56 21.13 -18.97
CA ALA A 95 -29.87 21.15 -18.36
C ALA A 95 -29.78 21.77 -16.96
N GLU A 96 -30.84 22.47 -16.58
CA GLU A 96 -31.00 22.94 -15.21
C GLU A 96 -31.00 21.73 -14.26
N PRO A 97 -30.27 21.79 -13.13
CA PRO A 97 -30.36 20.75 -12.12
C PRO A 97 -31.78 20.71 -11.57
N VAL A 98 -32.43 19.56 -11.67
CA VAL A 98 -33.76 19.32 -11.12
C VAL A 98 -33.70 18.25 -10.04
N THR A 99 -34.54 18.36 -9.03
CA THR A 99 -34.64 17.36 -7.97
C THR A 99 -35.51 16.17 -8.40
N LEU A 100 -35.39 15.04 -7.71
CA LEU A 100 -36.08 13.81 -8.11
C LEU A 100 -37.62 13.94 -8.04
N ASP A 101 -38.12 14.81 -7.17
CA ASP A 101 -39.54 15.14 -6.99
C ASP A 101 -40.09 16.08 -8.07
N GLU A 102 -39.23 16.84 -8.76
CA GLU A 102 -39.61 17.66 -9.92
C GLU A 102 -39.76 16.81 -11.20
N LEU A 103 -39.24 15.59 -11.20
CA LEU A 103 -39.28 14.69 -12.34
C LEU A 103 -40.61 13.92 -12.43
N PRO A 104 -41.15 13.69 -13.64
CA PRO A 104 -42.27 12.78 -13.82
C PRO A 104 -41.91 11.39 -13.29
N VAL A 105 -42.80 10.78 -12.50
CA VAL A 105 -42.60 9.45 -11.88
C VAL A 105 -42.17 8.35 -12.87
N VAL A 106 -42.58 8.48 -14.15
CA VAL A 106 -42.20 7.53 -15.20
C VAL A 106 -40.72 7.59 -15.57
N LEU A 107 -40.07 8.75 -15.43
CA LEU A 107 -38.72 8.99 -15.92
C LEU A 107 -37.65 8.23 -15.11
N PRO A 108 -37.60 8.33 -13.76
CA PRO A 108 -36.68 7.50 -12.98
C PRO A 108 -36.92 6.00 -13.17
N ARG A 109 -38.20 5.58 -13.28
CA ARG A 109 -38.56 4.17 -13.52
C ARG A 109 -38.05 3.67 -14.88
N ALA A 110 -38.11 4.49 -15.91
CA ALA A 110 -37.60 4.14 -17.23
C ALA A 110 -36.08 3.94 -17.20
N VAL A 111 -35.34 4.86 -16.57
CA VAL A 111 -33.88 4.77 -16.43
C VAL A 111 -33.48 3.52 -15.65
N LEU A 112 -34.16 3.23 -14.53
CA LEU A 112 -33.92 2.00 -13.76
C LEU A 112 -34.27 0.74 -14.58
N ALA A 113 -35.27 0.81 -15.45
CA ALA A 113 -35.64 -0.33 -16.29
C ALA A 113 -34.58 -0.65 -17.36
N THR A 114 -33.86 0.36 -17.86
CA THR A 114 -32.84 0.26 -18.92
C THR A 114 -31.43 0.04 -18.40
N GLU A 115 -31.03 0.72 -17.32
CA GLU A 115 -29.67 0.70 -16.78
C GLU A 115 -29.51 -0.37 -15.70
N ASP A 116 -30.17 -0.20 -14.55
CA ASP A 116 -30.14 -1.15 -13.44
C ASP A 116 -31.44 -1.20 -12.65
N ARG A 117 -32.18 -2.31 -12.82
CA ARG A 117 -33.45 -2.56 -12.12
C ARG A 117 -33.28 -2.83 -10.63
N ARG A 118 -32.07 -3.20 -10.21
CA ARG A 118 -31.74 -3.59 -8.84
C ARG A 118 -30.99 -2.49 -8.11
N PHE A 119 -30.95 -1.27 -8.65
CA PHE A 119 -30.31 -0.12 -8.03
C PHE A 119 -30.73 0.07 -6.58
N TYR A 120 -32.03 -0.03 -6.26
CA TYR A 120 -32.55 0.09 -4.89
C TYR A 120 -32.42 -1.18 -4.04
N LEU A 121 -31.97 -2.29 -4.62
CA LEU A 121 -31.79 -3.58 -3.95
C LEU A 121 -30.33 -3.88 -3.64
N HIS A 122 -29.39 -3.07 -4.16
CA HIS A 122 -27.96 -3.15 -3.87
C HIS A 122 -27.54 -2.05 -2.90
N GLY A 123 -26.71 -2.41 -1.93
CA GLY A 123 -26.05 -1.53 -0.97
C GLY A 123 -24.70 -2.11 -0.59
#